data_AF-A0A7V5FPS7-F1
#
_entry.id   AF-A0A7V5FPS7-F1
#
_cell.length_a   1.000
_cell.length_b   1.000
_cell.length_c   1.000
_cell.angle_alpha   90.00
_cell.angle_beta   90.00
_cell.angle_gamma   90.00
#
_symmetry.space_group_name_H-M   'P 1'
#
loop_
_entity.id
_entity.type
_entity.pdbx_description
1 polymer ?
#
loop_
_entity_poly.entity_id
_entity_poly.type
_entity_poly.pdbx_seq_one_letter_code
_entity_poly.pdbx_strand_id
1 'polypeptide(L)' 'VTTAIITTQVIGIIAAFIWAFGTAFILFKVISLTIGLRISEEDEMMGVDITEHGAHAYNDFQIMN' A
#
# COMPACT_ATOMS: atom_id res chain seq x y z
N VAL A 1 -10.67 -30.21 -19.74
CA VAL A 1 -9.62 -29.16 -19.61
C VAL A 1 -8.36 -29.71 -20.23
N THR A 2 -7.80 -29.04 -21.25
CA THR A 2 -6.58 -29.50 -21.91
C THR A 2 -5.35 -28.84 -21.29
N THR A 3 -4.19 -29.48 -21.40
CA THR A 3 -2.91 -28.94 -20.94
C THR A 3 -2.65 -27.55 -21.52
N ALA A 4 -3.02 -27.31 -22.78
CA ALA A 4 -2.89 -26.01 -23.44
C ALA A 4 -3.65 -24.89 -22.70
N ILE A 5 -4.86 -25.14 -22.21
CA ILE A 5 -5.63 -24.14 -21.46
C ILE A 5 -4.93 -23.80 -20.14
N ILE A 6 -4.43 -24.81 -19.42
CA ILE A 6 -3.73 -24.62 -18.14
C ILE A 6 -2.46 -23.80 -18.35
N THR A 7 -1.68 -24.10 -19.40
CA THR A 7 -0.47 -23.34 -19.73
C THR A 7 -0.77 -21.87 -20.00
N THR A 8 -1.82 -21.55 -20.76
CA THR A 8 -2.22 -20.17 -21.02
C THR A 8 -2.58 -19.42 -19.73
N GLN A 9 -3.30 -20.08 -18.80
CA GLN A 9 -3.65 -19.44 -17.53
C GLN A 9 -2.44 -19.17 -16.64
N VAL A 10 -1.49 -20.11 -16.58
CA VAL A 10 -0.25 -19.91 -15.82
C VAL A 10 0.55 -18.72 -16.36
N ILE A 11 0.65 -18.59 -17.69
CA ILE A 11 1.29 -17.44 -18.33
C ILE A 11 0.57 -16.14 -17.95
N GLY A 12 -0.76 -16.13 -18.00
CA GLY A 12 -1.57 -14.97 -17.63
C GLY A 12 -1.35 -14.53 -16.18
N ILE A 13 -1.35 -15.49 -15.23
CA ILE A 13 -1.10 -15.22 -13.81
C ILE A 13 0.29 -14.61 -13.62
N ILE A 14 1.31 -15.20 -14.22
CA ILE A 14 2.70 -14.72 -14.08
C ILE A 14 2.84 -13.33 -14.70
N ALA A 15 2.27 -13.10 -15.88
CA ALA A 15 2.33 -11.81 -16.55
C ALA A 15 1.63 -10.71 -15.71
N ALA A 16 0.43 -10.99 -15.20
CA ALA A 16 -0.31 -10.05 -14.36
C ALA A 16 0.44 -9.76 -13.04
N PHE A 17 1.01 -10.78 -12.40
CA PHE A 17 1.79 -10.62 -11.17
C PHE A 17 3.03 -9.77 -11.42
N ILE A 18 3.86 -10.12 -12.41
CA ILE A 18 5.08 -9.37 -12.73
C ILE A 18 4.74 -7.92 -13.07
N TRP A 19 3.68 -7.69 -13.84
CA TRP A 19 3.27 -6.33 -14.17
C TRP A 19 2.81 -5.56 -12.94
N ALA A 20 1.81 -6.06 -12.22
CA ALA A 20 1.21 -5.34 -11.10
C ALA A 20 2.21 -5.17 -9.94
N PHE A 21 2.83 -6.26 -9.49
CA PHE A 21 3.80 -6.21 -8.40
C PHE A 21 5.08 -5.48 -8.82
N GLY A 22 5.63 -5.78 -10.00
CA GLY A 22 6.89 -5.20 -10.46
C GLY A 22 6.79 -3.69 -10.68
N THR A 23 5.75 -3.22 -11.37
CA THR A 23 5.59 -1.77 -11.61
C THR A 23 5.25 -1.02 -10.33
N ALA A 24 4.36 -1.55 -9.48
CA ALA A 24 4.03 -0.94 -8.19
C ALA A 24 5.26 -0.88 -7.28
N PHE A 25 6.04 -1.97 -7.19
CA PHE A 25 7.26 -2.01 -6.38
C PHE A 25 8.27 -0.96 -6.84
N ILE A 26 8.53 -0.88 -8.15
CA ILE A 26 9.46 0.12 -8.70
C ILE A 26 8.96 1.54 -8.41
N LEU A 27 7.69 1.83 -8.72
CA LEU A 27 7.09 3.16 -8.50
C LEU A 27 7.17 3.58 -7.03
N PHE A 28 6.67 2.75 -6.12
CA PHE A 28 6.65 3.06 -4.69
C PHE A 28 8.07 3.12 -4.10
N LYS A 29 9.00 2.29 -4.58
CA LYS A 29 10.40 2.37 -4.15
C LYS A 29 11.05 3.69 -4.58
N VAL A 30 10.80 4.15 -5.81
CA VAL A 30 11.31 5.44 -6.30
C VAL A 30 10.73 6.60 -5.49
N ILE A 31 9.43 6.60 -5.22
CA ILE A 31 8.79 7.63 -4.37
C ILE A 31 9.41 7.62 -2.96
N SER A 32 9.56 6.44 -2.36
CA SER A 32 10.16 6.27 -1.03
C SER A 32 11.60 6.78 -0.95
N LEU A 33 12.38 6.69 -2.03
CA LEU A 33 13.78 7.13 -2.06
C LEU A 33 13.94 8.62 -2.40
N THR A 34 12.92 9.25 -2.98
CA THR A 34 13.02 10.64 -3.49
C THR A 34 12.36 11.64 -2.55
N ILE A 35 11.08 11.44 -2.23
CA ILE A 35 10.29 12.39 -1.43
C ILE A 35 9.76 11.78 -0.13
N GLY A 36 9.90 10.46 0.04
CA GLY A 36 9.30 9.72 1.15
C GLY A 36 7.88 9.27 0.80
N LEU A 37 7.59 8.00 1.10
CA LEU A 37 6.28 7.37 0.84
C LEU A 37 5.40 7.29 2.09
N ARG A 38 6.02 7.26 3.27
CA ARG A 38 5.36 7.09 4.58
C ARG A 38 5.81 8.22 5.50
N ILE A 39 4.91 8.65 6.36
CA ILE A 39 5.18 9.62 7.43
C ILE A 39 6.18 9.04 8.44
N SER A 40 6.67 9.87 9.36
CA SER A 40 7.58 9.42 10.41
C SER A 40 6.90 8.40 11.34
N GLU A 41 7.68 7.55 12.00
CA GLU A 41 7.15 6.59 12.98
C GLU A 41 6.43 7.31 14.15
N GLU A 42 6.94 8.47 14.57
CA GLU A 42 6.31 9.31 15.59
C GLU A 42 4.95 9.83 15.13
N ASP A 43 4.88 10.36 13.90
CA ASP A 43 3.63 10.88 13.35
C ASP A 43 2.60 9.78 13.13
N GLU A 44 3.05 8.58 12.76
CA GLU A 44 2.19 7.42 12.60
C GLU A 44 1.60 6.94 13.93
N MET A 45 2.39 6.98 15.01
CA MET A 45 1.92 6.65 16.36
C MET A 45 0.93 7.68 16.91
N MET A 46 1.12 8.96 16.57
CA MET A 46 0.20 10.03 16.97
C MET A 46 -1.10 10.00 16.15
N GLY A 47 -1.02 9.60 14.88
CA GLY A 47 -2.15 9.51 13.95
C GLY A 47 -2.16 10.67 12.95
N VAL A 48 -2.33 10.33 11.67
CA VAL A 48 -2.22 11.28 10.54
C VAL A 48 -3.27 12.40 10.56
N ASP A 49 -4.43 12.16 11.19
CA ASP A 49 -5.45 13.19 11.34
C ASP A 49 -4.95 14.31 12.26
N ILE A 50 -4.21 13.97 13.32
CA ILE A 50 -3.64 14.94 14.26
C ILE A 50 -2.44 15.63 13.62
N THR A 51 -1.53 14.87 13.00
CA THR A 51 -0.24 15.39 12.55
C THR A 51 -0.32 16.19 11.25
N GLU A 52 -1.19 15.79 10.31
CA GLU A 52 -1.35 16.49 9.03
C GLU A 52 -2.58 17.41 8.99
N HIS A 53 -3.67 17.05 9.69
CA HIS A 53 -4.95 17.79 9.62
C HIS A 53 -5.25 18.59 10.89
N GLY A 54 -4.49 18.43 11.97
CA GLY A 54 -4.66 19.16 13.23
C GLY A 54 -5.99 18.88 13.94
N ALA A 55 -6.63 17.74 13.65
CA ALA A 55 -7.95 17.42 14.16
C ALA A 55 -8.10 15.93 14.45
N HIS A 56 -8.98 15.59 15.39
CA HIS A 56 -9.44 14.21 15.55
C HIS A 56 -10.55 13.92 14.54
N ALA A 57 -10.45 12.83 13.78
CA ALA A 57 -11.50 12.43 12.83
C ALA A 57 -12.85 12.11 13.51
N TYR A 58 -12.81 11.72 14.77
CA TYR A 58 -13.98 11.41 15.58
C TYR A 58 -13.94 12.19 16.89
N ASN A 59 -15.11 12.64 17.36
CA ASN A 59 -15.27 13.18 18.71
C ASN A 59 -14.87 12.12 19.76
N ASP A 60 -14.48 12.53 20.98
CA ASP A 60 -13.98 11.73 22.12
C ASP A 60 -14.94 10.60 22.63
N PHE A 61 -15.39 9.72 21.75
CA PHE A 61 -16.07 8.47 22.06
C PHE A 61 -15.09 7.30 22.13
N GLN A 62 -13.78 7.57 22.06
CA GLN A 62 -12.77 6.58 22.39
C GLN A 62 -12.86 6.28 23.88
N ILE A 63 -13.52 5.16 24.17
CA ILE A 63 -13.71 4.60 25.50
C ILE A 63 -12.34 4.54 26.18
N MET A 64 -12.12 5.41 27.16
CA MET A 64 -11.02 5.28 28.10
C MET A 64 -11.17 3.92 28.80
N ASN A 65 -10.21 3.02 28.60
CA ASN A 65 -9.99 1.88 29.49
C ASN A 65 -8.54 1.89 29.94
#